data_AF-A0A7J8G1M3-F1
#
_entry.id   AF-A0A7J8G1M3-F1
#
_cell.length_a   1.000
_cell.length_b   1.000
_cell.length_c   1.000
_cell.angle_alpha   90.00
_cell.angle_beta   90.00
_cell.angle_gamma   90.00
#
_symmetry.space_group_name_H-M   'P 1'
#
loop_
_entity.id
_entity.type
_entity.pdbx_description
1 polymer ?
#
loop_
_entity_poly.entity_id
_entity_poly.type
_entity_poly.pdbx_seq_one_letter_code
_entity_poly.pdbx_strand_id
1 'polypeptide(L)'
;MAVPQAFPLGPLHEPAAALVESQPCPQSLAEGFLEEELRLNAELSQLEFSEPVGIIYNPVEYAWEPHRSYVTRYCQGPKEVLFLGMNPGPFGMAQTGNVVGIRRGTRTTGSSGEIG
;
A
#
# COMPACT_ATOMS: atom_id res chain seq x y z
N MET A 1 76.01 14.72 -1.39
CA MET A 1 75.06 13.72 -0.88
C MET A 1 73.70 14.39 -0.82
N ALA A 2 72.75 13.92 -1.64
CA ALA A 2 71.45 14.55 -1.83
C ALA A 2 70.54 14.32 -0.62
N VAL A 3 69.86 15.39 -0.18
CA VAL A 3 68.75 15.32 0.79
C VAL A 3 67.46 15.30 -0.03
N PRO A 4 66.57 14.30 0.13
CA PRO A 4 65.32 14.26 -0.63
C PRO A 4 64.32 15.28 -0.09
N GLN A 5 63.65 15.99 -0.99
CA GLN A 5 62.56 16.89 -0.67
C GLN A 5 61.31 16.09 -0.27
N ALA A 6 60.79 16.35 0.93
CA ALA A 6 59.51 15.83 1.39
C ALA A 6 58.39 16.80 0.99
N PHE A 7 57.44 16.32 0.20
CA PHE A 7 56.17 17.02 -0.07
C PHE A 7 55.33 17.10 1.20
N PRO A 8 54.63 18.21 1.49
CA PRO A 8 53.70 18.24 2.60
C PRO A 8 52.46 17.39 2.25
N LEU A 9 52.24 16.34 3.04
CA LEU A 9 50.98 15.60 3.04
C LEU A 9 49.88 16.54 3.55
N GLY A 10 48.88 16.81 2.71
CA GLY A 10 47.67 17.51 3.11
C GLY A 10 46.89 16.73 4.17
N PRO A 11 45.96 17.37 4.88
CA PRO A 11 45.25 16.76 6.00
C PRO A 11 44.47 15.52 5.54
N LEU A 12 44.63 14.43 6.29
CA LEU A 12 43.85 13.22 6.15
C LEU A 12 42.37 13.57 6.32
N HIS A 13 41.61 13.39 5.26
CA HIS A 13 40.16 13.52 5.28
C HIS A 13 39.58 12.35 6.08
N GLU A 14 39.18 12.62 7.32
CA GLU A 14 38.18 11.85 8.04
C GLU A 14 36.81 12.23 7.46
N PRO A 15 36.06 11.34 6.81
CA PRO A 15 34.63 11.53 6.71
C PRO A 15 34.02 11.00 8.00
N ALA A 16 33.58 11.96 8.81
CA ALA A 16 32.63 11.83 9.89
C ALA A 16 31.58 10.76 9.58
N ALA A 17 31.26 9.97 10.61
CA ALA A 17 30.14 9.04 10.66
C ALA A 17 28.93 9.62 9.91
N ALA A 18 28.78 9.22 8.65
CA ALA A 18 27.57 9.44 7.90
C ALA A 18 26.53 8.62 8.65
N LEU A 19 25.64 9.35 9.34
CA LEU A 19 24.39 8.81 9.81
C LEU A 19 23.79 8.06 8.64
N VAL A 20 23.82 6.74 8.73
CA VAL A 20 23.07 5.88 7.84
C VAL A 20 21.62 6.26 8.13
N GLU A 21 21.08 7.15 7.30
CA GLU A 21 19.64 7.23 7.17
C GLU A 21 19.23 5.82 6.79
N SER A 22 18.53 5.19 7.72
CA SER A 22 17.94 3.88 7.53
C SER A 22 17.06 4.01 6.29
N GLN A 23 17.59 3.53 5.16
CA GLN A 23 16.79 3.31 3.98
C GLN A 23 15.57 2.53 4.44
N PRO A 24 14.34 3.03 4.24
CA PRO A 24 13.17 2.30 4.65
C PRO A 24 13.26 0.92 4.01
N CYS A 25 13.09 -0.12 4.85
CA CYS A 25 12.94 -1.49 4.38
C CYS A 25 11.99 -1.46 3.17
N PRO A 26 12.27 -2.14 2.05
CA PRO A 26 11.35 -2.14 0.91
C PRO A 26 9.96 -2.45 1.45
N GLN A 27 9.06 -1.47 1.33
CA GLN A 27 7.68 -1.58 1.82
C GLN A 27 7.14 -2.90 1.30
N SER A 28 6.41 -3.64 2.15
CA SER A 28 5.81 -4.88 1.69
C SER A 28 4.89 -4.57 0.50
N LEU A 29 4.78 -5.50 -0.45
CA LEU A 29 3.92 -5.28 -1.63
C LEU A 29 2.48 -4.92 -1.22
N ALA A 30 2.01 -5.48 -0.09
CA ALA A 30 0.72 -5.15 0.50
C ALA A 30 0.64 -3.69 0.96
N GLU A 31 1.66 -3.15 1.63
CA GLU A 31 1.67 -1.75 2.07
C GLU A 31 1.68 -0.81 0.87
N GLY A 32 2.56 -1.05 -0.12
CA GLY A 32 2.59 -0.24 -1.33
C GLY A 32 1.27 -0.28 -2.11
N PHE A 33 0.59 -1.44 -2.15
CA PHE A 33 -0.72 -1.57 -2.78
C PHE A 33 -1.80 -0.75 -2.04
N LEU A 34 -1.85 -0.84 -0.71
CA LEU A 34 -2.80 -0.08 0.11
C LEU A 34 -2.56 1.43 0.04
N GLU A 35 -1.31 1.86 -0.05
CA GLU A 35 -0.95 3.28 -0.23
C GLU A 35 -1.48 3.82 -1.57
N GLU A 36 -1.33 3.05 -2.66
CA GLU A 36 -1.89 3.45 -3.96
C GLU A 36 -3.43 3.44 -3.97
N GLU A 37 -4.08 2.52 -3.24
CA GLU A 37 -5.55 2.54 -3.08
C GLU A 37 -6.03 3.77 -2.32
N LEU A 38 -5.34 4.17 -1.25
CA LEU A 38 -5.65 5.39 -0.50
C LEU A 38 -5.44 6.64 -1.36
N ARG A 39 -4.37 6.68 -2.16
CA ARG A 39 -4.13 7.76 -3.10
C ARG A 39 -5.25 7.83 -4.14
N LEU A 40 -5.63 6.70 -4.74
CA LEU A 40 -6.73 6.66 -5.71
C LEU A 40 -8.05 7.11 -5.08
N ASN A 41 -8.37 6.68 -3.85
CA ASN A 41 -9.56 7.14 -3.14
C ASN A 41 -9.56 8.65 -2.94
N ALA A 42 -8.41 9.24 -2.60
CA ALA A 42 -8.29 10.69 -2.49
C ALA A 42 -8.58 11.38 -3.83
N GLU A 43 -8.06 10.86 -4.95
CA GLU A 43 -8.36 11.39 -6.29
C GLU A 43 -9.85 11.23 -6.67
N LEU A 44 -10.45 10.07 -6.39
CA LEU A 44 -11.87 9.80 -6.65
C LEU A 44 -12.80 10.68 -5.82
N SER A 45 -12.43 11.01 -4.58
CA SER A 45 -13.22 11.87 -3.68
C SER A 45 -13.43 13.29 -4.22
N GLN A 46 -12.60 13.72 -5.17
CA GLN A 46 -12.68 15.04 -5.80
C GLN A 46 -13.59 15.07 -7.03
N LEU A 47 -14.11 13.92 -7.47
CA LEU A 47 -14.97 13.83 -8.64
C LEU A 47 -16.41 14.20 -8.28
N GLU A 48 -16.98 15.09 -9.08
CA GLU A 48 -18.40 15.42 -9.02
C GLU A 48 -19.16 14.65 -10.10
N PHE A 49 -20.28 14.05 -9.72
CA PHE A 49 -21.16 13.33 -10.63
C PHE A 49 -22.50 14.06 -10.71
N SER A 50 -23.02 14.18 -11.92
CA SER A 50 -24.34 14.74 -12.19
C SER A 50 -25.36 13.63 -12.45
N GLU A 51 -26.61 14.02 -12.62
CA GLU A 51 -27.70 13.12 -12.99
C GLU A 51 -27.32 12.23 -14.19
N PRO A 52 -27.68 10.93 -14.19
CA PRO A 52 -28.66 10.27 -13.30
C PRO A 52 -28.05 9.62 -12.03
N VAL A 53 -26.82 9.98 -11.64
CA VAL A 53 -26.13 9.35 -10.51
C VAL A 53 -26.69 9.90 -9.19
N GLY A 54 -27.58 9.13 -8.55
CA GLY A 54 -28.17 9.53 -7.27
C GLY A 54 -27.34 9.17 -6.03
N ILE A 55 -26.56 8.09 -6.08
CA ILE A 55 -25.79 7.59 -4.94
C ILE A 55 -24.46 7.01 -5.42
N ILE A 56 -23.39 7.31 -4.68
CA ILE A 56 -22.04 6.79 -4.90
C ILE A 56 -21.62 6.07 -3.64
N TYR A 57 -21.04 4.88 -3.80
CA TYR A 57 -20.50 4.07 -2.71
C TYR A 57 -19.01 3.84 -2.94
N ASN A 58 -18.20 4.06 -1.91
CA ASN A 58 -16.80 3.65 -1.89
C ASN A 58 -16.56 2.57 -0.81
N PRO A 59 -16.60 1.27 -1.17
CA PRO A 59 -16.35 0.20 -0.21
C PRO A 59 -14.96 0.19 0.39
N VAL A 60 -13.97 0.81 -0.28
CA VAL A 60 -12.62 0.90 0.29
C VAL A 60 -12.61 1.86 1.49
N GLU A 61 -13.54 2.82 1.57
CA GLU A 61 -13.70 3.69 2.74
C GLU A 61 -14.49 3.01 3.86
N TYR A 62 -15.75 2.63 3.61
CA TYR A 62 -16.62 2.12 4.69
C TYR A 62 -16.36 0.67 5.09
N ALA A 63 -15.70 -0.12 4.23
CA ALA A 63 -15.31 -1.50 4.51
C ALA A 63 -13.78 -1.66 4.48
N TRP A 64 -13.05 -0.62 4.93
CA TRP A 64 -11.59 -0.58 4.92
C TRP A 64 -10.93 -1.73 5.68
N GLU A 65 -11.36 -2.01 6.92
CA GLU A 65 -10.68 -3.01 7.76
C GLU A 65 -10.69 -4.43 7.15
N PRO A 66 -11.84 -4.98 6.69
CA PRO A 66 -11.84 -6.29 6.03
C PRO A 66 -11.07 -6.28 4.69
N HIS A 67 -11.04 -5.14 3.98
CA HIS A 67 -10.26 -4.97 2.76
C HIS A 67 -8.74 -4.98 3.03
N ARG A 68 -8.28 -4.16 3.97
CA ARG A 68 -6.89 -4.11 4.45
C ARG A 68 -6.42 -5.48 4.94
N SER A 69 -7.26 -6.18 5.70
CA SER A 69 -6.99 -7.54 6.18
C SER A 69 -6.80 -8.53 5.02
N TYR A 70 -7.60 -8.42 3.97
CA TYR A 70 -7.46 -9.25 2.77
C TYR A 70 -6.16 -8.95 2.01
N VAL A 71 -5.86 -7.68 1.73
CA VAL A 71 -4.63 -7.28 1.00
C VAL A 71 -3.39 -7.71 1.78
N THR A 72 -3.32 -7.41 3.08
CA THR A 72 -2.20 -7.80 3.95
C THR A 72 -1.98 -9.32 3.95
N ARG A 73 -3.07 -10.09 3.90
CA ARG A 73 -2.99 -11.56 3.94
C ARG A 73 -2.55 -12.17 2.62
N TYR A 74 -3.00 -11.64 1.47
CA TYR A 74 -2.83 -12.30 0.16
C TYR A 74 -1.81 -11.61 -0.76
N CYS A 75 -1.42 -10.36 -0.47
CA CYS A 75 -0.49 -9.55 -1.27
C CYS A 75 0.95 -9.53 -0.70
N GLN A 76 1.46 -10.70 -0.24
CA GLN A 76 2.76 -10.78 0.43
C GLN A 76 4.00 -10.77 -0.49
N GLY A 77 3.81 -10.81 -1.82
CA GLY A 77 4.89 -10.91 -2.78
C GLY A 77 4.39 -10.83 -4.22
N PRO A 78 5.32 -10.75 -5.20
CA PRO A 78 4.99 -10.49 -6.60
C PRO A 78 4.01 -11.51 -7.17
N LYS A 79 3.13 -11.04 -8.07
CA LYS A 79 2.11 -11.85 -8.74
C LYS A 79 2.39 -11.87 -10.23
N GLU A 80 2.44 -13.06 -10.83
CA GLU A 80 2.59 -13.22 -12.28
C GLU A 80 1.29 -12.89 -13.02
N VAL A 81 0.15 -13.05 -12.35
CA VAL A 81 -1.19 -12.85 -12.90
C VAL A 81 -1.99 -11.94 -11.99
N LEU A 82 -2.65 -10.95 -12.57
CA LEU A 82 -3.61 -10.06 -11.91
C LEU A 82 -4.98 -10.22 -12.57
N PHE A 83 -5.98 -10.63 -11.79
CA PHE A 83 -7.37 -10.65 -12.23
C PHE A 83 -7.99 -9.29 -11.96
N LEU A 84 -8.56 -8.67 -13.01
CA LEU A 84 -9.18 -7.35 -12.94
C LEU A 84 -10.67 -7.45 -13.22
N GLY A 85 -11.48 -7.07 -12.23
CA GLY A 85 -12.91 -6.83 -12.41
C GLY A 85 -13.19 -5.42 -12.92
N MET A 86 -14.47 -5.09 -13.13
CA MET A 86 -14.88 -3.71 -13.42
C MET A 86 -15.00 -2.90 -12.14
N ASN A 87 -16.02 -3.17 -11.33
CA ASN A 87 -16.40 -2.38 -10.14
C ASN A 87 -17.10 -3.27 -9.09
N PRO A 88 -17.22 -2.78 -7.83
CA PRO A 88 -17.96 -3.49 -6.78
C PRO A 88 -19.41 -3.81 -7.16
N GLY A 89 -19.79 -5.09 -7.07
CA GLY A 89 -21.19 -5.51 -7.16
C GLY A 89 -21.94 -5.38 -5.82
N PRO A 90 -23.28 -5.18 -5.82
CA PRO A 90 -24.06 -4.86 -4.62
C PRO A 90 -24.12 -5.98 -3.58
N PHE A 91 -23.92 -7.23 -3.99
CA PHE A 91 -23.92 -8.42 -3.11
C PHE A 91 -22.52 -9.00 -2.88
N GLY A 92 -21.49 -8.21 -3.18
CA GLY A 92 -20.10 -8.64 -3.19
C GLY A 92 -19.20 -7.70 -2.40
N MET A 93 -18.30 -7.05 -3.12
CA MET A 93 -17.36 -6.10 -2.53
C MET A 93 -18.05 -4.93 -1.83
N ALA A 94 -19.22 -4.49 -2.31
CA ALA A 94 -20.00 -3.44 -1.65
C ALA A 94 -20.51 -3.82 -0.24
N GLN A 95 -20.51 -5.10 0.13
CA GLN A 95 -20.90 -5.52 1.49
C GLN A 95 -19.70 -5.96 2.33
N THR A 96 -18.61 -6.38 1.69
CA THR A 96 -17.53 -7.13 2.35
C THR A 96 -16.15 -6.48 2.25
N GLY A 97 -15.99 -5.43 1.44
CA GLY A 97 -14.69 -4.83 1.12
C GLY A 97 -13.78 -5.71 0.24
N ASN A 98 -14.24 -6.91 -0.16
CA ASN A 98 -13.42 -7.92 -0.83
C ASN A 98 -14.01 -8.40 -2.16
N VAL A 99 -13.15 -8.87 -3.07
CA VAL A 99 -13.55 -9.36 -4.40
C VAL A 99 -14.44 -10.61 -4.27
N VAL A 100 -15.53 -10.66 -5.05
CA VAL A 100 -16.45 -11.81 -5.13
C VAL A 100 -15.69 -13.08 -5.52
N GLY A 101 -15.83 -14.13 -4.71
CA GLY A 101 -15.25 -15.46 -4.99
C GLY A 101 -14.18 -15.92 -4.00
N ILE A 102 -13.61 -15.03 -3.17
CA ILE A 102 -12.65 -15.40 -2.12
C ILE A 102 -13.36 -15.46 -0.76
N ARG A 103 -14.46 -16.21 -0.71
CA ARG A 103 -15.04 -16.70 0.54
C ARG A 103 -14.59 -18.14 0.74
N ARG A 104 -13.60 -18.35 1.61
CA ARG A 104 -13.43 -19.70 2.19
C ARG A 104 -14.65 -19.95 3.09
N GLY A 105 -15.22 -21.16 3.03
CA GLY A 105 -16.24 -21.60 3.97
C GLY A 105 -15.68 -21.63 5.39
N THR A 106 -15.75 -20.52 6.09
CA THR A 106 -15.38 -20.41 7.50
C THR A 106 -16.52 -19.73 8.23
N ARG A 107 -17.14 -20.49 9.13
CA ARG A 107 -17.92 -19.98 10.26
C ARG A 107 -17.14 -18.79 10.85
N THR A 108 -17.80 -17.65 10.99
CA THR A 108 -17.25 -16.41 11.55
C THR A 108 -16.52 -16.70 12.85
N THR A 109 -15.19 -16.75 12.79
CA THR A 109 -14.32 -16.58 13.95
C THR A 109 -13.47 -15.35 13.70
N GLY A 110 -13.96 -14.22 14.21
CA GLY A 110 -13.12 -13.10 14.64
C GLY A 110 -12.44 -12.26 13.57
N SER A 111 -13.22 -11.56 12.73
CA SER A 111 -12.85 -10.20 12.33
C SER A 111 -14.15 -9.38 12.35
N SER A 112 -14.57 -8.99 13.56
CA SER A 112 -15.65 -8.02 13.72
C SER A 112 -15.12 -6.66 13.31
N GLY A 113 -15.25 -6.33 12.03
CA GLY A 113 -15.36 -4.94 11.60
C GLY A 113 -16.84 -4.63 11.49
N GLU A 114 -17.30 -3.58 12.17
CA GLU A 114 -18.65 -3.08 11.95
C GLU A 114 -18.70 -2.45 10.56
N ILE A 115 -19.50 -3.02 9.68
CA ILE A 115 -20.05 -2.27 8.55
C ILE A 115 -21.23 -1.49 9.12
N GLY A 116 -21.21 -0.17 8.99
CA GLY A 116 -22.26 0.72 9.52
C GLY A 116 -23.65 0.38 9.00
#